data_AF-A0A401ZPU8-F1
#
_entry.id   AF-A0A401ZPU8-F1
#
_cell.length_a   1.000
_cell.length_b   1.000
_cell.length_c   1.000
_cell.angle_alpha   90.00
_cell.angle_beta   90.00
_cell.angle_gamma   90.00
#
_symmetry.space_group_name_H-M   'P 1'
#
loop_
_entity.id
_entity.type
_entity.pdbx_description
1 polymer ?
#
loop_
_entity_poly.entity_id
_entity_poly.type
_entity_poly.pdbx_seq_one_letter_code
_entity_poly.pdbx_strand_id
1 'polypeptide(L)'
;MKFLLLGGTVFLGRALVDSALAAGHEVTLFNRGTHPDVEYPGVEQLHGDRTRDLSLLEGREWDAAIDTSGYHPDVVRASTRLLAANVKHYTFVSSKSVYADFSQPGVDESSPVATVTDEQLASTEQMQPPYGELYGPLKALCEQAAEEEMPGRVLNVRSGLLVGPYDGTDRFTYWPVRVARGGEVLAPGRPDKMIQFIDVRDMADWIVRMVEAGQTGTYNANGPVGQLTMRQFLEQCKAVIGSDATFTWVDDAFLNEHKVGMWMELPLWIPDSEADMAGFMLASVDRARAAGLTYRPLAVTIKDTLAWNQTRPVGPRRAGMDPKREAQLLELWHQPPSA
;
A
#
# COMPACT_ATOMS: atom_id res chain seq x y z
N MET A 1 -7.63 6.23 23.89
CA MET A 1 -8.49 5.04 23.70
C MET A 1 -7.64 3.78 23.81
N LYS A 2 -8.23 2.60 23.95
CA LYS A 2 -7.54 1.31 23.87
C LYS A 2 -7.66 0.72 22.48
N PHE A 3 -6.54 0.55 21.78
CA PHE A 3 -6.49 0.01 20.41
C PHE A 3 -5.90 -1.39 20.38
N LEU A 4 -6.57 -2.29 19.67
CA LEU A 4 -6.02 -3.58 19.25
C LEU A 4 -5.54 -3.49 17.81
N LEU A 5 -4.26 -3.73 17.54
CA LEU A 5 -3.74 -3.85 16.17
C LEU A 5 -3.55 -5.32 15.82
N LEU A 6 -4.27 -5.81 14.79
CA LEU A 6 -4.05 -7.13 14.22
C LEU A 6 -2.87 -7.06 13.23
N GLY A 7 -1.65 -7.19 13.77
CA GLY A 7 -0.39 -6.91 13.08
C GLY A 7 0.49 -5.95 13.88
N GLY A 8 0.88 -4.82 13.26
CA GLY A 8 1.59 -3.72 13.95
C GLY A 8 3.12 -3.69 13.81
N THR A 9 3.75 -4.77 13.35
CA THR A 9 5.23 -4.88 13.34
C THR A 9 5.89 -4.57 12.00
N VAL A 10 5.10 -4.34 10.94
CA VAL A 10 5.60 -4.04 9.59
C VAL A 10 4.90 -2.82 8.99
N PHE A 11 5.67 -2.03 8.24
CA PHE A 11 5.21 -0.92 7.39
C PHE A 11 4.03 -0.10 7.95
N LEU A 12 2.81 -0.24 7.40
CA LEU A 12 1.61 0.48 7.89
C LEU A 12 1.29 0.19 9.35
N GLY A 13 1.45 -1.07 9.78
CA GLY A 13 1.27 -1.43 11.18
C GLY A 13 2.19 -0.64 12.10
N ARG A 14 3.46 -0.42 11.71
CA ARG A 14 4.39 0.40 12.50
C ARG A 14 3.95 1.85 12.57
N ALA A 15 3.61 2.42 11.42
CA ALA A 15 3.14 3.80 11.35
C ALA A 15 1.87 4.02 12.20
N LEU A 16 0.96 3.03 12.25
CA LEU A 16 -0.23 3.07 13.12
C LEU A 16 0.12 2.98 14.59
N VAL A 17 1.08 2.14 15.00
CA VAL A 17 1.56 2.11 16.38
C VAL A 17 2.15 3.46 16.77
N ASP A 18 3.07 3.99 15.97
CA ASP A 18 3.74 5.27 16.23
C ASP A 18 2.70 6.41 16.33
N SER A 19 1.75 6.45 15.40
CA SER A 19 0.70 7.46 15.36
C SER A 19 -0.26 7.36 16.56
N ALA A 20 -0.72 6.15 16.91
CA ALA A 20 -1.61 5.94 18.04
C ALA A 20 -0.94 6.28 19.38
N LEU A 21 0.34 5.90 19.56
CA LEU A 21 1.10 6.25 20.76
C LEU A 21 1.34 7.76 20.85
N ALA A 22 1.66 8.43 19.73
CA ALA A 22 1.82 9.87 19.69
C ALA A 22 0.51 10.62 20.02
N ALA A 23 -0.65 10.04 19.69
CA ALA A 23 -1.97 10.53 20.09
C ALA A 23 -2.35 10.17 21.54
N GLY A 24 -1.46 9.53 22.30
CA GLY A 24 -1.68 9.18 23.71
C GLY A 24 -2.65 8.02 23.91
N HIS A 25 -2.79 7.12 22.93
CA HIS A 25 -3.60 5.91 23.06
C HIS A 25 -2.81 4.75 23.65
N GLU A 26 -3.53 3.83 24.30
CA GLU A 26 -3.00 2.55 24.75
C GLU A 26 -3.10 1.55 23.60
N VAL A 27 -2.00 0.86 23.28
CA VAL A 27 -1.91 -0.06 22.14
C VAL A 27 -1.61 -1.47 22.63
N THR A 28 -2.38 -2.43 22.13
CA THR A 28 -2.11 -3.87 22.20
C THR A 28 -1.86 -4.38 20.79
N LEU A 29 -0.76 -5.12 20.57
CA LEU A 29 -0.50 -5.80 19.31
C LEU A 29 -0.91 -7.27 19.42
N PHE A 30 -1.55 -7.78 18.38
CA PHE A 30 -1.74 -9.22 18.20
C PHE A 30 -1.09 -9.66 16.88
N ASN A 31 -0.01 -10.43 16.98
CA ASN A 31 0.77 -10.86 15.83
C ASN A 31 1.58 -12.14 16.11
N ARG A 32 2.21 -12.70 15.08
CA ARG A 32 2.93 -13.99 15.17
C ARG A 32 4.33 -13.92 15.83
N GLY A 33 4.80 -12.75 16.23
CA GLY A 33 6.15 -12.58 16.79
C GLY A 33 7.29 -12.81 15.80
N THR A 34 7.05 -12.76 14.49
CA THR A 34 8.06 -13.02 13.44
C THR A 34 9.05 -11.86 13.22
N HIS A 35 8.87 -10.75 13.93
CA HIS A 35 9.73 -9.57 13.86
C HIS A 35 10.14 -9.15 15.28
N PRO A 36 11.00 -9.95 15.95
CA PRO A 36 11.37 -9.72 17.35
C PRO A 36 12.17 -8.43 17.57
N ASP A 37 12.85 -7.93 16.53
CA ASP A 37 13.62 -6.67 16.60
C ASP A 37 12.74 -5.41 16.65
N VAL A 38 11.41 -5.58 16.70
CA VAL A 38 10.43 -4.48 16.72
C VAL A 38 9.85 -4.38 18.11
N GLU A 39 10.49 -3.56 18.93
CA GLU A 39 10.05 -3.31 20.29
C GLU A 39 9.45 -1.92 20.41
N TYR A 40 8.25 -1.87 21.00
CA TYR A 40 7.62 -0.63 21.45
C TYR A 40 7.56 -0.69 22.98
N PRO A 41 8.44 0.03 23.70
CA PRO A 41 8.43 0.04 25.15
C PRO A 41 7.05 0.43 25.68
N GLY A 42 6.49 -0.41 26.57
CA GLY A 42 5.18 -0.16 27.19
C GLY A 42 3.96 -0.58 26.35
N VAL A 43 4.15 -1.16 25.17
CA VAL A 43 3.07 -1.74 24.35
C VAL A 43 2.94 -3.23 24.65
N GLU A 44 1.73 -3.69 24.97
CA GLU A 44 1.46 -5.12 25.15
C GLU A 44 1.55 -5.84 23.81
N GLN A 45 2.29 -6.95 23.75
CA GLN A 45 2.37 -7.82 22.57
C GLN A 45 1.80 -9.20 22.89
N LEU A 46 0.67 -9.52 22.28
CA LEU A 46 0.03 -10.83 22.31
C LEU A 46 0.50 -11.65 21.12
N HIS A 47 1.27 -12.71 21.38
CA HIS A 47 1.81 -13.56 20.33
C HIS A 47 0.83 -14.68 19.97
N GLY A 48 0.21 -14.56 18.79
CA GLY A 48 -0.74 -15.55 18.27
C GLY A 48 -0.87 -15.46 16.74
N ASP A 49 -1.42 -16.53 16.16
CA ASP A 49 -1.71 -16.61 14.73
C ASP A 49 -3.23 -16.64 14.54
N ARG A 50 -3.83 -15.52 14.14
CA ARG A 50 -5.29 -15.43 13.96
C ARG A 50 -5.88 -16.38 12.92
N THR A 51 -5.04 -16.99 12.08
CA THR A 51 -5.50 -18.04 11.15
C THR A 51 -5.72 -19.37 11.85
N ARG A 52 -5.27 -19.50 13.11
CA ARG A 52 -5.28 -20.75 13.88
C ARG A 52 -5.89 -20.57 15.27
N ASP A 53 -5.53 -19.51 15.98
CA ASP A 53 -5.86 -19.30 17.38
C ASP A 53 -6.04 -17.80 17.68
N LEU A 54 -7.18 -17.49 18.30
CA LEU A 54 -7.55 -16.15 18.75
C LEU A 54 -7.80 -16.10 20.27
N SER A 55 -7.53 -17.19 20.99
CA SER A 55 -7.87 -17.36 22.42
C SER A 55 -7.30 -16.26 23.32
N LEU A 56 -6.12 -15.71 22.97
CA LEU A 56 -5.52 -14.59 23.71
C LEU A 56 -6.36 -13.31 23.70
N LEU A 57 -7.30 -13.17 22.76
CA LEU A 57 -8.20 -12.03 22.63
C LEU A 57 -9.54 -12.24 23.36
N GLU A 58 -9.85 -13.45 23.78
CA GLU A 58 -11.13 -13.78 24.44
C GLU A 58 -11.31 -13.02 25.76
N GLY A 59 -12.50 -12.46 25.97
CA GLY A 59 -12.86 -11.75 27.20
C GLY A 59 -12.14 -10.41 27.42
N ARG A 60 -11.28 -9.97 26.49
CA ARG A 60 -10.62 -8.66 26.53
C ARG A 60 -11.46 -7.61 25.82
N GLU A 61 -11.26 -6.34 26.18
CA GLU A 61 -12.01 -5.19 25.67
C GLU A 61 -11.08 -4.13 25.09
N TRP A 62 -11.48 -3.58 23.95
CA TRP A 62 -10.81 -2.45 23.30
C TRP A 62 -11.84 -1.47 22.76
N ASP A 63 -11.49 -0.18 22.69
CA ASP A 63 -12.37 0.80 22.07
C ASP A 63 -12.41 0.60 20.55
N ALA A 64 -11.28 0.22 19.94
CA ALA A 64 -11.18 -0.05 18.51
C ALA A 64 -10.20 -1.18 18.19
N ALA A 65 -10.47 -1.91 17.12
CA ALA A 65 -9.53 -2.83 16.49
C ALA A 65 -9.17 -2.36 15.08
N ILE A 66 -7.88 -2.38 14.73
CA ILE A 66 -7.37 -1.97 13.42
C ILE A 66 -6.69 -3.17 12.77
N ASP A 67 -7.25 -3.63 11.66
CA ASP A 67 -6.77 -4.78 10.90
C ASP A 67 -6.00 -4.36 9.65
N THR A 68 -4.67 -4.51 9.72
CA THR A 68 -3.75 -4.26 8.60
C THR A 68 -3.32 -5.53 7.87
N SER A 69 -3.76 -6.72 8.31
CA SER A 69 -3.18 -8.00 7.90
C SER A 69 -4.20 -8.96 7.29
N GLY A 70 -5.41 -8.49 6.95
CA GLY A 70 -6.51 -9.34 6.52
C GLY A 70 -6.52 -9.54 5.02
N TYR A 71 -6.46 -10.80 4.60
CA TYR A 71 -6.37 -11.19 3.19
C TYR A 71 -7.45 -12.20 2.76
N HIS A 72 -8.13 -12.86 3.71
CA HIS A 72 -9.13 -13.87 3.44
C HIS A 72 -10.39 -13.61 4.28
N PRO A 73 -11.60 -13.73 3.70
CA PRO A 73 -12.84 -13.39 4.40
C PRO A 73 -13.05 -14.22 5.67
N ASP A 74 -12.74 -15.52 5.68
CA ASP A 74 -12.92 -16.36 6.87
C ASP A 74 -12.05 -15.91 8.06
N VAL A 75 -10.83 -15.45 7.79
CA VAL A 75 -9.91 -14.95 8.84
C VAL A 75 -10.43 -13.64 9.42
N VAL A 76 -10.92 -12.75 8.55
CA VAL A 76 -11.53 -11.49 8.99
C VAL A 76 -12.81 -11.76 9.77
N ARG A 77 -13.70 -12.63 9.26
CA ARG A 77 -14.94 -13.06 9.92
C ARG A 77 -14.69 -13.65 11.30
N ALA A 78 -13.73 -14.55 11.44
CA ALA A 78 -13.39 -15.13 12.73
C ALA A 78 -12.92 -14.05 13.73
N SER A 79 -12.07 -13.12 13.27
CA SER A 79 -11.58 -12.02 14.09
C SER A 79 -12.72 -11.08 14.50
N THR A 80 -13.55 -10.62 13.57
CA THR A 80 -14.63 -9.68 13.82
C THR A 80 -15.75 -10.30 14.66
N ARG A 81 -16.10 -11.57 14.42
CA ARG A 81 -17.08 -12.31 15.24
C ARG A 81 -16.66 -12.38 16.71
N LEU A 82 -15.40 -12.74 16.96
CA LEU A 82 -14.87 -12.81 18.32
C LEU A 82 -14.89 -11.43 19.00
N LEU A 83 -14.46 -10.39 18.26
CA LEU A 83 -14.33 -9.03 18.79
C LEU A 83 -15.66 -8.29 18.90
N ALA A 84 -16.72 -8.75 18.21
CA ALA A 84 -17.99 -8.03 18.08
C ALA A 84 -18.65 -7.65 19.42
N ALA A 85 -18.48 -8.46 20.46
CA ALA A 85 -19.03 -8.20 21.79
C ALA A 85 -18.26 -7.12 22.58
N ASN A 86 -16.95 -7.01 22.33
CA ASN A 86 -16.03 -6.28 23.21
C ASN A 86 -15.26 -5.14 22.52
N VAL A 87 -15.50 -4.94 21.22
CA VAL A 87 -14.90 -3.87 20.41
C VAL A 87 -15.98 -3.01 19.78
N LYS A 88 -15.87 -1.68 19.95
CA LYS A 88 -16.91 -0.73 19.50
C LYS A 88 -16.71 -0.29 18.05
N HIS A 89 -15.49 -0.36 17.55
CA HIS A 89 -15.12 0.12 16.21
C HIS A 89 -14.10 -0.80 15.55
N TYR A 90 -14.31 -1.16 14.28
CA TYR A 90 -13.40 -2.03 13.54
C TYR A 90 -12.92 -1.36 12.27
N THR A 91 -11.64 -1.02 12.18
CA THR A 91 -11.04 -0.50 10.96
C THR A 91 -10.40 -1.63 10.17
N PHE A 92 -10.88 -1.85 8.95
CA PHE A 92 -10.27 -2.78 8.01
C PHE A 92 -9.48 -2.01 6.96
N VAL A 93 -8.15 -2.20 6.92
CA VAL A 93 -7.33 -1.67 5.84
C VAL A 93 -7.51 -2.54 4.62
N SER A 94 -8.41 -2.14 3.73
CA SER A 94 -8.68 -2.74 2.44
C SER A 94 -7.69 -2.28 1.37
N SER A 95 -8.01 -2.46 0.09
CA SER A 95 -7.20 -2.03 -1.06
C SER A 95 -8.08 -1.43 -2.12
N LYS A 96 -7.58 -0.47 -2.92
CA LYS A 96 -8.28 -0.06 -4.13
C LYS A 96 -8.44 -1.20 -5.12
N SER A 97 -7.57 -2.23 -5.09
CA SER A 97 -7.67 -3.41 -5.96
C SER A 97 -8.99 -4.20 -5.83
N VAL A 98 -9.86 -3.85 -4.88
CA VAL A 98 -11.21 -4.41 -4.78
C VAL A 98 -12.10 -4.05 -5.97
N TYR A 99 -11.81 -2.98 -6.71
CA TYR A 99 -12.65 -2.57 -7.84
C TYR A 99 -12.59 -3.55 -9.01
N ALA A 100 -13.73 -3.75 -9.68
CA ALA A 100 -13.85 -4.67 -10.80
C ALA A 100 -13.23 -4.12 -12.10
N ASP A 101 -13.14 -2.80 -12.24
CA ASP A 101 -12.76 -2.15 -13.48
C ASP A 101 -11.91 -0.89 -13.21
N PHE A 102 -10.79 -0.77 -13.92
CA PHE A 102 -9.90 0.39 -13.92
C PHE A 102 -9.69 0.96 -15.34
N SER A 103 -10.52 0.58 -16.31
CA SER A 103 -10.43 1.05 -17.69
C SER A 103 -10.70 2.55 -17.85
N GLN A 104 -11.39 3.15 -16.88
CA GLN A 104 -11.69 4.59 -16.83
C GLN A 104 -11.18 5.23 -15.52
N PRO A 105 -10.74 6.50 -15.57
CA PRO A 105 -10.36 7.23 -14.36
C PRO A 105 -11.58 7.52 -13.47
N GLY A 106 -11.32 7.81 -12.20
CA GLY A 106 -12.34 8.33 -11.28
C GLY A 106 -13.13 7.27 -10.52
N VAL A 107 -12.66 6.02 -10.48
CA VAL A 107 -13.28 4.99 -9.62
C VAL A 107 -13.41 5.50 -8.17
N ASP A 108 -14.60 5.33 -7.59
CA ASP A 108 -14.98 5.86 -6.28
C ASP A 108 -15.63 4.77 -5.41
N GLU A 109 -16.02 5.08 -4.18
CA GLU A 109 -16.56 4.10 -3.23
C GLU A 109 -17.93 3.54 -3.64
N SER A 110 -18.60 4.15 -4.63
CA SER A 110 -19.86 3.65 -5.21
C SER A 110 -19.65 2.68 -6.37
N SER A 111 -18.42 2.60 -6.89
CA SER A 111 -18.08 1.79 -8.05
C SER A 111 -18.12 0.28 -7.74
N PRO A 112 -18.49 -0.58 -8.72
CA PRO A 112 -18.56 -2.02 -8.52
C PRO A 112 -17.24 -2.63 -8.05
N VAL A 113 -17.34 -3.57 -7.12
CA VAL A 113 -16.19 -4.38 -6.65
C VAL A 113 -16.13 -5.72 -7.39
N ALA A 114 -14.93 -6.24 -7.56
CA ALA A 114 -14.67 -7.54 -8.13
C ALA A 114 -15.31 -8.65 -7.26
N THR A 115 -15.78 -9.71 -7.92
CA THR A 115 -16.36 -10.89 -7.27
C THR A 115 -15.48 -12.12 -7.53
N VAL A 116 -15.63 -13.15 -6.71
CA VAL A 116 -15.06 -14.49 -6.96
C VAL A 116 -16.16 -15.51 -7.20
N THR A 117 -15.87 -16.55 -7.97
CA THR A 117 -16.68 -17.78 -8.02
C THR A 117 -16.33 -18.70 -6.85
N ASP A 118 -17.20 -19.68 -6.55
CA ASP A 118 -16.94 -20.70 -5.53
C ASP A 118 -15.66 -21.50 -5.83
N GLU A 119 -15.39 -21.79 -7.10
CA GLU A 119 -14.17 -22.48 -7.54
C GLU A 119 -12.92 -21.62 -7.29
N GLN A 120 -12.97 -20.32 -7.59
CA GLN A 120 -11.88 -19.39 -7.31
C GLN A 120 -11.63 -19.29 -5.80
N LEU A 121 -12.69 -19.22 -5.00
CA LEU A 121 -12.56 -19.17 -3.54
C LEU A 121 -11.95 -20.48 -3.00
N ALA A 122 -12.41 -21.64 -3.46
CA ALA A 122 -11.86 -22.94 -3.08
C ALA A 122 -10.37 -23.08 -3.45
N SER A 123 -9.94 -22.50 -4.58
CA SER A 123 -8.53 -22.53 -5.00
C SER A 123 -7.57 -21.84 -4.00
N THR A 124 -8.09 -20.94 -3.15
CA THR A 124 -7.27 -20.21 -2.17
C THR A 124 -6.69 -21.11 -1.08
N GLU A 125 -7.26 -22.29 -0.83
CA GLU A 125 -6.74 -23.28 0.13
C GLU A 125 -5.32 -23.73 -0.18
N GLN A 126 -4.96 -23.73 -1.47
CA GLN A 126 -3.64 -24.13 -1.97
C GLN A 126 -2.71 -22.94 -2.19
N MET A 127 -3.17 -21.72 -1.87
CA MET A 127 -2.43 -20.49 -2.06
C MET A 127 -2.00 -19.88 -0.73
N GLN A 128 -1.08 -18.92 -0.80
CA GLN A 128 -0.69 -18.12 0.34
C GLN A 128 -0.99 -16.64 0.06
N PRO A 129 -1.27 -15.84 1.11
CA PRO A 129 -1.38 -14.39 0.97
C PRO A 129 -0.16 -13.81 0.23
N PRO A 130 -0.35 -12.86 -0.70
CA PRO A 130 -1.58 -12.08 -0.93
C PRO A 130 -2.56 -12.67 -1.96
N TYR A 131 -2.46 -13.95 -2.35
CA TYR A 131 -3.40 -14.62 -3.27
C TYR A 131 -3.43 -14.12 -4.73
N GLY A 132 -2.35 -13.50 -5.21
CA GLY A 132 -2.20 -13.14 -6.63
C GLY A 132 -3.36 -12.30 -7.18
N GLU A 133 -3.96 -12.73 -8.29
CA GLU A 133 -5.09 -12.07 -8.94
C GLU A 133 -6.36 -12.03 -8.08
N LEU A 134 -6.52 -12.98 -7.14
CA LEU A 134 -7.65 -13.02 -6.21
C LEU A 134 -7.52 -12.01 -5.07
N TYR A 135 -6.38 -11.33 -4.94
CA TYR A 135 -6.15 -10.33 -3.88
C TYR A 135 -7.28 -9.30 -3.80
N GLY A 136 -7.61 -8.68 -4.93
CA GLY A 136 -8.65 -7.65 -5.01
C GLY A 136 -10.02 -8.15 -4.55
N PRO A 137 -10.61 -9.15 -5.22
CA PRO A 137 -11.92 -9.65 -4.84
C PRO A 137 -11.96 -10.31 -3.44
N LEU A 138 -10.89 -10.94 -2.96
CA LEU A 138 -10.84 -11.43 -1.57
C LEU A 138 -10.86 -10.29 -0.55
N LYS A 139 -10.22 -9.15 -0.84
CA LYS A 139 -10.32 -7.95 0.01
C LYS A 139 -11.75 -7.38 0.01
N ALA A 140 -12.46 -7.44 -1.10
CA ALA A 140 -13.88 -7.05 -1.16
C ALA A 140 -14.74 -7.97 -0.27
N LEU A 141 -14.51 -9.28 -0.32
CA LEU A 141 -15.18 -10.23 0.59
C LEU A 141 -14.82 -10.01 2.06
N CYS A 142 -13.60 -9.58 2.37
CA CYS A 142 -13.23 -9.22 3.73
C CYS A 142 -13.99 -7.98 4.24
N GLU A 143 -14.19 -6.96 3.40
CA GLU A 143 -15.02 -5.79 3.75
C GLU A 143 -16.44 -6.22 4.11
N GLN A 144 -17.03 -7.12 3.31
CA GLN A 144 -18.36 -7.68 3.57
C GLN A 144 -18.41 -8.49 4.86
N ALA A 145 -17.44 -9.40 5.06
CA ALA A 145 -17.35 -10.21 6.28
C ALA A 145 -17.21 -9.37 7.56
N ALA A 146 -16.46 -8.26 7.49
CA ALA A 146 -16.36 -7.34 8.62
C ALA A 146 -17.69 -6.64 8.91
N GLU A 147 -18.36 -6.12 7.88
CA GLU A 147 -19.64 -5.41 8.03
C GLU A 147 -20.75 -6.34 8.53
N GLU A 148 -20.79 -7.61 8.08
CA GLU A 148 -21.79 -8.59 8.52
C GLU A 148 -21.67 -8.93 10.01
N GLU A 149 -20.45 -9.06 10.54
CA GLU A 149 -20.24 -9.40 11.96
C GLU A 149 -20.28 -8.15 12.87
N MET A 150 -20.01 -6.96 12.33
CA MET A 150 -19.97 -5.70 13.07
C MET A 150 -20.75 -4.57 12.37
N PRO A 151 -22.06 -4.75 12.10
CA PRO A 151 -22.85 -3.84 11.27
C PRO A 151 -22.86 -2.42 11.83
N GLY A 152 -22.60 -1.44 10.95
CA GLY A 152 -22.57 -0.03 11.29
C GLY A 152 -21.37 0.41 12.15
N ARG A 153 -20.40 -0.48 12.41
CA ARG A 153 -19.21 -0.20 13.23
C ARG A 153 -17.89 -0.30 12.46
N VAL A 154 -17.94 -0.59 11.15
CA VAL A 154 -16.74 -0.82 10.34
C VAL A 154 -16.31 0.42 9.58
N LEU A 155 -15.01 0.70 9.61
CA LEU A 155 -14.33 1.64 8.73
C LEU A 155 -13.50 0.85 7.71
N ASN A 156 -13.91 0.84 6.45
CA ASN A 156 -13.16 0.22 5.36
C ASN A 156 -12.28 1.27 4.68
N VAL A 157 -10.96 1.07 4.75
CA VAL A 157 -9.97 1.97 4.15
C VAL A 157 -9.34 1.32 2.93
N ARG A 158 -9.84 1.64 1.74
CA ARG A 158 -9.32 1.14 0.46
C ARG A 158 -8.05 1.89 0.10
N SER A 159 -6.90 1.36 0.52
CA SER A 159 -5.61 2.02 0.29
C SER A 159 -5.13 1.86 -1.15
N GLY A 160 -4.51 2.91 -1.70
CA GLY A 160 -3.69 2.80 -2.90
C GLY A 160 -2.26 2.32 -2.62
N LEU A 161 -1.29 2.79 -3.41
CA LEU A 161 0.11 2.49 -3.13
C LEU A 161 0.56 3.27 -1.89
N LEU A 162 0.80 2.55 -0.80
CA LEU A 162 1.46 3.08 0.39
C LEU A 162 2.97 3.17 0.14
N VAL A 163 3.59 4.27 0.57
CA VAL A 163 5.03 4.52 0.40
C VAL A 163 5.66 5.07 1.68
N GLY A 164 6.98 4.99 1.82
CA GLY A 164 7.70 5.61 2.94
C GLY A 164 8.74 4.67 3.57
N PRO A 165 9.35 5.09 4.69
CA PRO A 165 10.20 4.22 5.49
C PRO A 165 9.51 2.89 5.82
N TYR A 166 10.30 1.82 5.88
CA TYR A 166 9.82 0.45 6.13
C TYR A 166 8.95 -0.16 5.01
N ASP A 167 8.86 0.46 3.83
CA ASP A 167 8.22 -0.13 2.64
C ASP A 167 8.99 -1.38 2.18
N GLY A 168 8.41 -2.55 2.42
CA GLY A 168 8.95 -3.85 2.03
C GLY A 168 8.74 -4.21 0.56
N THR A 169 8.05 -3.39 -0.23
CA THR A 169 7.76 -3.67 -1.65
C THR A 169 8.80 -3.08 -2.59
N ASP A 170 9.61 -2.13 -2.12
CA ASP A 170 10.63 -1.39 -2.87
C ASP A 170 10.11 -0.57 -4.06
N ARG A 171 8.79 -0.54 -4.32
CA ARG A 171 8.21 0.11 -5.51
C ARG A 171 8.45 1.62 -5.51
N PHE A 172 8.24 2.29 -4.39
CA PHE A 172 8.61 3.70 -4.28
C PHE A 172 10.10 3.87 -4.03
N THR A 173 10.67 3.08 -3.10
CA THR A 173 12.08 3.15 -2.68
C THR A 173 13.07 3.04 -3.83
N TYR A 174 12.74 2.27 -4.88
CA TYR A 174 13.56 2.14 -6.08
C TYR A 174 13.94 3.50 -6.66
N TRP A 175 13.00 4.43 -6.80
CA TRP A 175 13.21 5.68 -7.52
C TRP A 175 14.18 6.64 -6.80
N PRO A 176 13.98 7.02 -5.52
CA PRO A 176 14.96 7.83 -4.80
C PRO A 176 16.35 7.18 -4.77
N VAL A 177 16.43 5.86 -4.60
CA VAL A 177 17.72 5.17 -4.55
C VAL A 177 18.38 5.13 -5.93
N ARG A 178 17.62 4.90 -6.99
CA ARG A 178 18.16 4.89 -8.35
C ARG A 178 18.65 6.27 -8.75
N VAL A 179 17.88 7.30 -8.46
CA VAL A 179 18.26 8.70 -8.71
C VAL A 179 19.49 9.08 -7.89
N ALA A 180 19.61 8.64 -6.63
CA ALA A 180 20.78 8.94 -5.80
C ALA A 180 22.11 8.38 -6.34
N ARG A 181 22.08 7.36 -7.21
CA ARG A 181 23.28 6.82 -7.86
C ARG A 181 23.84 7.73 -8.95
N GLY A 182 23.07 8.71 -9.42
CA GLY A 182 23.47 9.61 -10.49
C GLY A 182 23.49 8.97 -11.87
N GLY A 183 24.07 9.69 -12.83
CA GLY A 183 24.21 9.27 -14.22
C GLY A 183 22.89 9.18 -15.00
N GLU A 184 22.92 8.50 -16.14
CA GLU A 184 21.73 8.31 -16.97
C GLU A 184 20.76 7.32 -16.31
N VAL A 185 19.49 7.72 -16.16
CA VAL A 185 18.40 6.93 -15.58
C VAL A 185 17.36 6.67 -16.65
N LEU A 186 16.97 5.40 -16.82
CA LEU A 186 15.86 5.03 -17.70
C LEU A 186 14.54 5.44 -17.04
N ALA A 187 13.82 6.38 -17.65
CA ALA A 187 12.50 6.84 -17.23
C ALA A 187 11.42 6.25 -18.17
N PRO A 188 10.38 5.59 -17.64
CA PRO A 188 9.43 4.87 -18.47
C PRO A 188 8.32 5.74 -19.05
N GLY A 189 7.95 5.43 -20.30
CA GLY A 189 6.74 5.91 -20.95
C GLY A 189 6.69 7.42 -21.10
N ARG A 190 5.46 7.96 -21.07
CA ARG A 190 5.25 9.40 -21.24
C ARG A 190 5.56 10.19 -19.95
N PRO A 191 6.32 11.29 -20.03
CA PRO A 191 6.69 12.09 -18.85
C PRO A 191 5.54 12.71 -18.07
N ASP A 192 4.43 13.00 -18.75
CA ASP A 192 3.21 13.59 -18.21
C ASP A 192 2.23 12.55 -17.65
N LYS A 193 2.57 11.26 -17.68
CA LYS A 193 1.73 10.21 -17.10
C LYS A 193 1.54 10.43 -15.61
N MET A 194 0.29 10.41 -15.18
CA MET A 194 -0.11 10.64 -13.78
C MET A 194 0.23 9.43 -12.93
N ILE A 195 0.68 9.69 -11.70
CA ILE A 195 0.95 8.68 -10.69
C ILE A 195 0.24 9.02 -9.39
N GLN A 196 -0.05 8.01 -8.57
CA GLN A 196 -0.79 8.19 -7.33
C GLN A 196 -0.32 7.22 -6.25
N PHE A 197 0.14 7.77 -5.15
CA PHE A 197 0.57 7.04 -3.96
C PHE A 197 0.43 7.95 -2.73
N ILE A 198 0.43 7.36 -1.54
CA ILE A 198 0.35 8.10 -0.27
C ILE A 198 1.43 7.62 0.70
N ASP A 199 2.02 8.56 1.44
CA ASP A 199 2.95 8.20 2.51
C ASP A 199 2.20 7.48 3.64
N VAL A 200 2.75 6.34 4.04
CA VAL A 200 2.20 5.42 5.03
C VAL A 200 1.88 6.09 6.36
N ARG A 201 2.63 7.13 6.73
CA ARG A 201 2.40 7.87 7.97
C ARG A 201 1.20 8.80 7.85
N ASP A 202 0.89 9.33 6.65
CA ASP A 202 -0.31 10.18 6.45
C ASP A 202 -1.56 9.31 6.53
N MET A 203 -1.47 8.09 5.97
CA MET A 203 -2.50 7.07 6.12
C MET A 203 -2.73 6.72 7.60
N ALA A 204 -1.66 6.45 8.35
CA ALA A 204 -1.77 6.10 9.77
C ALA A 204 -2.39 7.24 10.60
N ASP A 205 -1.88 8.47 10.46
CA ASP A 205 -2.40 9.66 11.16
C ASP A 205 -3.87 9.93 10.83
N TRP A 206 -4.28 9.66 9.59
CA TRP A 206 -5.68 9.80 9.19
C TRP A 206 -6.56 8.68 9.76
N ILE A 207 -6.12 7.43 9.72
CA ILE A 207 -6.85 6.29 10.31
C ILE A 207 -7.08 6.51 11.80
N VAL A 208 -6.04 6.91 12.55
CA VAL A 208 -6.17 7.18 13.99
C VAL A 208 -7.24 8.24 14.26
N ARG A 209 -7.22 9.37 13.53
CA ARG A 209 -8.25 10.42 13.65
C ARG A 209 -9.65 9.94 13.26
N MET A 210 -9.77 9.08 12.26
CA MET A 210 -11.07 8.51 11.86
C MET A 210 -11.64 7.62 12.97
N VAL A 211 -10.78 6.81 13.62
CA VAL A 211 -11.15 5.99 14.77
C VAL A 211 -11.57 6.85 15.96
N GLU A 212 -10.80 7.90 16.28
CA GLU A 212 -11.14 8.86 17.36
C GLU A 212 -12.51 9.53 17.13
N ALA A 213 -12.81 9.86 15.87
CA ALA A 213 -14.08 10.46 15.47
C ALA A 213 -15.22 9.43 15.33
N GLY A 214 -14.96 8.13 15.54
CA GLY A 214 -15.94 7.06 15.39
C GLY A 214 -16.48 6.90 13.96
N GLN A 215 -15.70 7.31 12.95
CA GLN A 215 -16.14 7.35 11.55
C GLN A 215 -16.21 5.96 10.94
N THR A 216 -17.34 5.60 10.34
CA THR A 216 -17.57 4.31 9.69
C THR A 216 -17.85 4.48 8.20
N GLY A 217 -17.98 3.36 7.49
CA GLY A 217 -18.19 3.30 6.05
C GLY A 217 -16.89 3.12 5.27
N THR A 218 -16.98 3.25 3.95
CA THR A 218 -15.89 2.96 3.02
C THR A 218 -15.27 4.23 2.47
N TYR A 219 -13.94 4.28 2.42
CA TYR A 219 -13.15 5.41 1.92
C TYR A 219 -11.99 4.93 1.06
N ASN A 220 -11.82 5.52 -0.11
CA ASN A 220 -10.60 5.46 -0.90
C ASN A 220 -9.57 6.41 -0.30
N ALA A 221 -8.47 5.85 0.18
CA ALA A 221 -7.39 6.62 0.79
C ALA A 221 -6.10 6.42 -0.01
N ASN A 222 -5.74 7.43 -0.81
CA ASN A 222 -4.54 7.45 -1.64
C ASN A 222 -4.06 8.89 -1.84
N GLY A 223 -2.98 9.06 -2.60
CA GLY A 223 -2.45 10.37 -2.96
C GLY A 223 -3.45 11.24 -3.74
N PRO A 224 -3.23 12.56 -3.78
CA PRO A 224 -4.10 13.46 -4.52
C PRO A 224 -4.10 13.15 -6.02
N VAL A 225 -5.30 12.99 -6.60
CA VAL A 225 -5.49 12.67 -8.02
C VAL A 225 -5.06 13.84 -8.90
N GLY A 226 -4.33 13.54 -9.99
CA GLY A 226 -4.02 14.52 -11.05
C GLY A 226 -3.02 15.60 -10.67
N GLN A 227 -2.31 15.46 -9.53
CA GLN A 227 -1.38 16.47 -9.03
C GLN A 227 0.10 16.11 -9.20
N LEU A 228 0.42 14.86 -9.56
CA LEU A 228 1.78 14.38 -9.66
C LEU A 228 1.97 13.54 -10.93
N THR A 229 2.85 13.99 -11.81
CA THR A 229 3.31 13.21 -12.95
C THR A 229 4.59 12.44 -12.64
N MET A 230 4.90 11.43 -13.45
CA MET A 230 6.16 10.69 -13.36
C MET A 230 7.36 11.62 -13.48
N ARG A 231 7.34 12.59 -14.40
CA ARG A 231 8.41 13.60 -14.52
C ARG A 231 8.58 14.40 -13.23
N GLN A 232 7.48 14.95 -12.70
CA GLN A 232 7.55 15.77 -11.49
C GLN A 232 8.13 14.99 -10.32
N PHE A 233 7.76 13.71 -10.18
CA PHE A 233 8.31 12.85 -9.12
C PHE A 233 9.82 12.61 -9.28
N LEU A 234 10.28 12.26 -10.49
CA LEU A 234 11.71 12.03 -10.75
C LEU A 234 12.55 13.29 -10.56
N GLU A 235 12.07 14.43 -11.05
CA GLU A 235 12.74 15.73 -10.85
C GLU A 235 12.76 16.15 -9.37
N GLN A 236 11.69 15.87 -8.61
CA GLN A 236 11.68 16.08 -7.16
C GLN A 236 12.69 15.17 -6.45
N CYS A 237 12.82 13.90 -6.86
CA CYS A 237 13.87 13.02 -6.34
C CYS A 237 15.26 13.64 -6.59
N LYS A 238 15.52 14.06 -7.83
CA LYS A 238 16.80 14.67 -8.22
C LYS A 238 17.12 15.92 -7.38
N ALA A 239 16.17 16.85 -7.30
CA ALA A 239 16.34 18.11 -6.58
C ALA A 239 16.53 17.91 -5.07
N VAL A 240 15.74 17.02 -4.45
CA VAL A 240 15.79 16.74 -3.01
C VAL A 240 17.08 16.05 -2.59
N ILE A 241 17.59 15.15 -3.44
CA ILE A 241 18.79 14.36 -3.18
C ILE A 241 20.06 15.15 -3.54
N GLY A 242 19.96 16.13 -4.45
CA GLY A 242 21.13 16.81 -5.02
C GLY A 242 21.90 15.93 -6.00
N SER A 243 21.19 15.09 -6.75
CA SER A 243 21.79 14.15 -7.72
C SER A 243 22.08 14.81 -9.07
N ASP A 244 23.11 14.34 -9.75
CA ASP A 244 23.46 14.71 -11.13
C ASP A 244 22.68 13.91 -12.21
N ALA A 245 21.76 13.04 -11.78
CA ALA A 245 21.04 12.14 -12.68
C ALA A 245 20.37 12.85 -13.87
N THR A 246 20.40 12.23 -15.05
CA THR A 246 19.69 12.67 -16.26
C THR A 246 18.67 11.61 -16.66
N PHE A 247 17.48 12.04 -17.10
CA PHE A 247 16.39 11.12 -17.42
C PHE A 247 16.26 10.90 -18.93
N THR A 248 16.44 9.66 -19.36
CA THR A 248 16.17 9.21 -20.73
C THR A 248 14.80 8.55 -20.74
N TRP A 249 13.84 9.21 -21.39
CA TRP A 249 12.46 8.73 -21.49
C TRP A 249 12.36 7.70 -22.62
N VAL A 250 12.05 6.46 -22.25
CA VAL A 250 11.95 5.31 -23.16
C VAL A 250 10.47 4.98 -23.35
N ASP A 251 10.02 4.90 -24.59
CA ASP A 251 8.59 4.73 -24.88
C ASP A 251 8.06 3.32 -24.54
N ASP A 252 6.74 3.23 -24.39
CA ASP A 252 6.06 1.99 -24.00
C ASP A 252 6.29 0.86 -25.02
N ALA A 253 6.41 1.18 -26.31
CA ALA A 253 6.58 0.18 -27.36
C ALA A 253 7.92 -0.55 -27.22
N PHE A 254 9.00 0.22 -27.03
CA PHE A 254 10.33 -0.35 -26.81
C PHE A 254 10.39 -1.16 -25.51
N LEU A 255 9.81 -0.64 -24.41
CA LEU A 255 9.81 -1.34 -23.13
C LEU A 255 9.04 -2.66 -23.22
N ASN A 256 7.90 -2.67 -23.91
CA ASN A 256 7.11 -3.88 -24.16
C ASN A 256 7.84 -4.87 -25.07
N GLU A 257 8.45 -4.41 -26.16
CA GLU A 257 9.25 -5.26 -27.06
C GLU A 257 10.38 -5.97 -26.30
N HIS A 258 11.02 -5.26 -25.38
CA HIS A 258 12.08 -5.79 -24.53
C HIS A 258 11.57 -6.50 -23.27
N LYS A 259 10.25 -6.73 -23.15
CA LYS A 259 9.61 -7.48 -22.06
C LYS A 259 9.95 -6.93 -20.67
N VAL A 260 10.05 -5.61 -20.55
CA VAL A 260 10.25 -4.95 -19.25
C VAL A 260 9.00 -5.17 -18.39
N GLY A 261 9.19 -5.70 -17.17
CA GLY A 261 8.08 -5.99 -16.26
C GLY A 261 7.40 -4.71 -15.76
N MET A 262 6.18 -4.44 -16.24
CA MET A 262 5.37 -3.33 -15.72
C MET A 262 5.16 -3.45 -14.21
N TRP A 263 5.08 -2.31 -13.52
CA TRP A 263 4.86 -2.18 -12.06
C TRP A 263 5.96 -2.76 -11.14
N MET A 264 6.68 -3.80 -11.56
CA MET A 264 7.66 -4.52 -10.76
C MET A 264 9.10 -4.22 -11.17
N GLU A 265 9.41 -4.25 -12.46
CA GLU A 265 10.76 -3.89 -12.95
C GLU A 265 10.90 -2.37 -13.07
N LEU A 266 9.86 -1.70 -13.58
CA LEU A 266 9.73 -0.24 -13.52
C LEU A 266 8.49 0.12 -12.68
N PRO A 267 8.67 0.40 -11.37
CA PRO A 267 7.56 0.76 -10.50
C PRO A 267 6.85 2.04 -10.94
N LEU A 268 5.53 2.10 -10.68
CA LEU A 268 4.64 3.21 -11.07
C LEU A 268 4.40 3.34 -12.58
N TRP A 269 5.04 2.50 -13.40
CA TRP A 269 4.77 2.43 -14.83
C TRP A 269 3.76 1.31 -15.14
N ILE A 270 2.73 1.72 -15.87
CA ILE A 270 1.76 0.87 -16.55
C ILE A 270 1.75 1.40 -17.99
N PRO A 271 1.94 0.59 -19.03
CA PRO A 271 1.87 1.04 -20.42
C PRO A 271 0.51 1.66 -20.78
N ASP A 272 0.44 2.61 -21.71
CA ASP A 272 -0.83 3.10 -22.27
C ASP A 272 -1.58 2.02 -23.08
N SER A 273 -0.88 0.96 -23.52
CA SER A 273 -1.49 -0.21 -24.17
C SER A 273 -2.34 -1.08 -23.22
N GLU A 274 -2.16 -0.94 -21.90
CA GLU A 274 -2.96 -1.64 -20.89
C GLU A 274 -4.28 -0.90 -20.65
N ALA A 275 -5.19 -0.99 -21.61
CA ALA A 275 -6.44 -0.23 -21.62
C ALA A 275 -7.29 -0.45 -20.34
N ASP A 276 -7.30 -1.67 -19.81
CA ASP A 276 -8.07 -2.04 -18.61
C ASP A 276 -7.49 -1.45 -17.30
N MET A 277 -6.33 -0.78 -17.37
CA MET A 277 -5.64 -0.18 -16.23
C MET A 277 -5.44 1.33 -16.36
N ALA A 278 -6.03 1.98 -17.37
CA ALA A 278 -5.83 3.40 -17.66
C ALA A 278 -6.19 4.33 -16.48
N GLY A 279 -7.21 3.98 -15.71
CA GLY A 279 -7.67 4.68 -14.51
C GLY A 279 -7.05 4.22 -13.20
N PHE A 280 -6.16 3.22 -13.21
CA PHE A 280 -5.63 2.61 -11.99
C PHE A 280 -4.95 3.63 -11.06
N MET A 281 -4.23 4.60 -11.62
CA MET A 281 -3.53 5.66 -10.86
C MET A 281 -4.38 6.93 -10.69
N LEU A 282 -5.70 6.84 -10.92
CA LEU A 282 -6.61 7.98 -10.97
C LEU A 282 -7.90 7.70 -10.16
N ALA A 283 -7.80 6.92 -9.08
CA ALA A 283 -8.93 6.63 -8.19
C ALA A 283 -9.30 7.87 -7.37
N SER A 284 -10.59 8.21 -7.32
CA SER A 284 -11.08 9.34 -6.53
C SER A 284 -10.78 9.13 -5.04
N VAL A 285 -10.41 10.22 -4.37
CA VAL A 285 -10.14 10.28 -2.92
C VAL A 285 -10.97 11.39 -2.25
N ASP A 286 -12.00 11.89 -2.94
CA ASP A 286 -12.76 13.07 -2.51
C ASP A 286 -13.42 12.86 -1.14
N ARG A 287 -13.95 11.67 -0.88
CA ARG A 287 -14.56 11.33 0.40
C ARG A 287 -13.53 11.33 1.54
N ALA A 288 -12.34 10.75 1.33
CA ALA A 288 -11.28 10.76 2.32
C ALA A 288 -10.74 12.18 2.57
N ARG A 289 -10.59 12.99 1.52
CA ARG A 289 -10.19 14.41 1.65
C ARG A 289 -11.22 15.23 2.40
N ALA A 290 -12.51 15.03 2.12
CA ALA A 290 -13.60 15.66 2.86
C ALA A 290 -13.60 15.22 4.34
N ALA A 291 -13.19 13.99 4.62
CA ALA A 291 -12.94 13.45 5.95
C ALA A 291 -11.55 13.80 6.52
N GLY A 292 -10.87 14.81 5.96
CA GLY A 292 -9.65 15.38 6.54
C GLY A 292 -8.37 14.60 6.26
N LEU A 293 -8.30 13.78 5.21
CA LEU A 293 -7.03 13.21 4.73
C LEU A 293 -6.10 14.33 4.27
N THR A 294 -4.89 14.33 4.82
CA THR A 294 -3.83 15.33 4.55
C THR A 294 -2.58 14.65 4.03
N TYR A 295 -1.70 15.42 3.41
CA TYR A 295 -0.49 14.89 2.78
C TYR A 295 0.73 15.69 3.24
N ARG A 296 1.77 15.01 3.68
CA ARG A 296 3.06 15.65 3.93
C ARG A 296 3.76 16.01 2.62
N PRO A 297 4.70 16.98 2.63
CA PRO A 297 5.47 17.30 1.44
C PRO A 297 6.22 16.08 0.90
N LEU A 298 6.14 15.84 -0.42
CA LEU A 298 6.81 14.72 -1.09
C LEU A 298 8.32 14.65 -0.79
N ALA A 299 8.97 15.80 -0.63
CA ALA A 299 10.39 15.88 -0.26
C ALA A 299 10.71 15.19 1.07
N VAL A 300 9.79 15.22 2.05
CA VAL A 300 9.95 14.52 3.33
C VAL A 300 9.91 13.01 3.12
N THR A 301 8.92 12.52 2.38
CA THR A 301 8.80 11.10 2.03
C THR A 301 10.04 10.59 1.28
N ILE A 302 10.56 11.34 0.31
CA ILE A 302 11.79 10.99 -0.42
C ILE A 302 12.99 10.89 0.52
N LYS A 303 13.25 11.93 1.32
CA LYS A 303 14.41 11.97 2.24
C LYS A 303 14.37 10.85 3.25
N ASP A 304 13.23 10.68 3.92
CA ASP A 304 13.11 9.71 5.01
C ASP A 304 13.18 8.28 4.47
N THR A 305 12.59 8.01 3.30
CA THR A 305 12.69 6.70 2.66
C THR A 305 14.14 6.38 2.28
N LEU A 306 14.88 7.35 1.73
CA LEU A 306 16.28 7.16 1.38
C LEU A 306 17.15 6.95 2.61
N ALA A 307 16.95 7.76 3.66
CA ALA A 307 17.65 7.63 4.94
C ALA A 307 17.40 6.27 5.58
N TRP A 308 16.14 5.82 5.64
CA TRP A 308 15.81 4.47 6.09
C TRP A 308 16.44 3.38 5.21
N ASN A 309 16.43 3.55 3.88
CA ASN A 309 17.03 2.56 2.99
C ASN A 309 18.53 2.36 3.27
N GLN A 310 19.25 3.39 3.72
CA GLN A 310 20.67 3.30 4.09
C GLN A 310 20.92 2.48 5.36
N THR A 311 19.91 2.29 6.22
CA THR A 311 20.05 1.46 7.43
C THR A 311 19.77 -0.02 7.18
N ARG A 312 19.30 -0.38 5.98
CA ARG A 312 18.97 -1.76 5.62
C ARG A 312 20.24 -2.53 5.23
N PRO A 313 20.30 -3.85 5.50
CA PRO A 313 21.29 -4.71 4.87
C PRO A 313 21.23 -4.60 3.35
N VAL A 314 22.39 -4.62 2.69
CA VAL A 314 22.46 -4.70 1.23
C VAL A 314 21.93 -6.06 0.80
N GLY A 315 20.93 -6.06 -0.09
CA GLY A 315 20.30 -7.27 -0.58
C GLY A 315 19.48 -7.02 -1.85
N PRO A 316 18.92 -8.08 -2.45
CA PRO A 316 18.06 -7.95 -3.62
C PRO A 316 16.81 -7.13 -3.26
N ARG A 317 16.41 -6.24 -4.18
CA ARG A 317 15.13 -5.53 -4.07
C ARG A 317 14.00 -6.40 -4.58
N ARG A 318 12.80 -6.19 -4.05
CA ARG A 318 11.59 -6.87 -4.55
C ARG A 318 11.04 -6.24 -5.83
N ALA A 319 11.27 -4.94 -6.01
CA ALA A 319 10.89 -4.18 -7.19
C ALA A 319 12.03 -3.22 -7.58
N GLY A 320 12.06 -2.86 -8.86
CA GLY A 320 13.10 -2.05 -9.47
C GLY A 320 14.04 -2.85 -10.36
N MET A 321 14.43 -2.22 -11.46
CA MET A 321 15.26 -2.80 -12.51
C MET A 321 16.69 -3.08 -12.00
N ASP A 322 17.25 -4.22 -12.44
CA ASP A 322 18.66 -4.51 -12.21
C ASP A 322 19.55 -3.49 -12.96
N PRO A 323 20.62 -2.95 -12.35
CA PRO A 323 21.46 -1.95 -13.00
C PRO A 323 22.10 -2.41 -14.33
N LYS A 324 22.43 -3.70 -14.48
CA LYS A 324 22.97 -4.22 -15.74
C LYS A 324 21.90 -4.26 -16.82
N ARG A 325 20.67 -4.58 -16.43
CA ARG A 325 19.52 -4.58 -17.33
C ARG A 325 19.19 -3.17 -17.80
N GLU A 326 19.21 -2.20 -16.90
CA GLU A 326 19.02 -0.78 -17.25
C GLU A 326 20.08 -0.29 -18.23
N ALA A 327 21.37 -0.56 -17.95
CA ALA A 327 22.46 -0.18 -18.84
C ALA A 327 22.33 -0.81 -20.24
N GLN A 328 21.95 -2.09 -20.31
CA GLN A 328 21.70 -2.78 -21.58
C GLN A 328 20.56 -2.13 -22.37
N LEU A 329 19.45 -1.78 -21.71
CA LEU A 329 18.30 -1.17 -22.37
C LEU A 329 18.62 0.24 -22.86
N LEU A 330 19.38 1.02 -22.08
CA LEU A 330 19.85 2.34 -22.51
C LEU A 330 20.81 2.24 -23.71
N GLU A 331 21.74 1.28 -23.70
CA GLU A 331 22.62 1.05 -24.84
C GLU A 331 21.83 0.71 -26.11
N LEU A 332 20.84 -0.19 -26.01
CA LEU A 332 19.96 -0.54 -27.12
C LEU A 332 19.10 0.63 -27.59
N TRP A 333 18.58 1.43 -26.66
CA TRP A 333 17.75 2.60 -26.97
C TRP A 333 18.52 3.67 -27.76
N HIS A 334 19.80 3.85 -27.47
CA HIS A 334 20.66 4.81 -28.18
C HIS A 334 21.22 4.28 -29.50
N GLN A 335 21.04 2.99 -29.82
CA GLN A 335 21.46 2.47 -31.11
C GLN A 335 20.58 3.05 -32.23
N PRO A 336 21.17 3.43 -33.37
CA PRO A 336 20.38 3.85 -34.52
C PRO A 336 19.49 2.70 -35.00
N PRO A 337 18.28 2.97 -35.53
CA PRO A 337 17.43 1.93 -36.09
C PRO A 337 18.20 1.15 -37.15
N SER A 338 18.11 -0.18 -37.09
CA SER A 338 18.74 -1.06 -38.08
C SER A 338 18.19 -0.73 -39.47
N ALA A 339 19.09 -0.39 -40.40
CA ALA A 339 18.78 0.11 -41.74
C ALA A 339 18.05 -0.90 -42.64
#